data_AF-A0A8G1UGB0-F1
#
_entry.id   AF-A0A8G1UGB0-F1
#
_cell.length_a   1.000
_cell.length_b   1.000
_cell.length_c   1.000
_cell.angle_alpha   90.00
_cell.angle_beta   90.00
_cell.angle_gamma   90.00
#
_symmetry.space_group_name_H-M   'P 1'
#
loop_
_entity.id
_entity.type
_entity.pdbx_description
1 polymer ?
#
loop_
_entity_poly.entity_id
_entity_poly.type
_entity_poly.pdbx_seq_one_letter_code
_entity_poly.pdbx_strand_id
1 'polypeptide(L)'
;MPWRTLIRTSSALRAAPVLFVWLVMYSGNMTGWITEGYWPSVASQSTFLLNFTAPAVAACGAWEALKVRRSAVLNTAPARSSTMIALAALAPALALGAVSVLLALAMFVPQAGGFPGWSLPVILLLELLVVLAHASVGYVLGLALPRLLAVPLTLIASFVWMAYPSALDIFWVRQLNGRNLTECCALDQVPATRAVCAAAVATLGMIAAAWLWNGLRAPLRLTAFVALAATVAAGAWIAEPLDFRAAQPRSASEQTCTEGTPQICLWPEQRSEASDITGWASEAQQRLNAVGVTQLAPVKPLSDKPTREDIQSLIALGSIPNHAPPCASERGVRWSGIEAVGPLSAWLKLTAGVAPRAVETRYGRPAVQLAGRVMTLTTEEQHTWFQRNASTLTGCDTKPDLDPSHFHQTAGAQAGGAQ
;
A
#
# COMPACT_ATOMS: atom_id res chain seq x y z
N MET A 1 36.31 -1.49 24.35
CA MET A 1 36.16 -2.88 24.82
C MET A 1 36.76 -3.81 23.79
N PRO A 2 37.45 -4.89 24.17
CA PRO A 2 37.97 -5.85 23.20
C PRO A 2 36.82 -6.57 22.48
N TRP A 3 36.93 -6.75 21.15
CA TRP A 3 35.91 -7.35 20.27
C TRP A 3 35.38 -8.71 20.76
N ARG A 4 36.24 -9.54 21.34
CA ARG A 4 35.86 -10.84 21.92
C ARG A 4 34.86 -10.71 23.07
N THR A 5 34.94 -9.66 23.87
CA THR A 5 34.00 -9.42 24.98
C THR A 5 32.65 -8.95 24.44
N LEU A 6 32.63 -8.12 23.40
CA LEU A 6 31.39 -7.68 22.75
C LEU A 6 30.61 -8.86 22.17
N ILE A 7 31.26 -9.74 21.40
CA ILE A 7 30.62 -10.92 20.80
C ILE A 7 30.02 -11.85 21.87
N ARG A 8 30.73 -12.04 22.99
CA ARG A 8 30.27 -12.94 24.06
C ARG A 8 29.15 -12.36 24.91
N THR A 9 29.01 -11.04 25.00
CA THR A 9 28.10 -10.42 26.00
C THR A 9 26.95 -9.62 25.42
N SER A 10 27.04 -9.19 24.15
CA SER A 10 26.00 -8.44 23.46
C SER A 10 24.84 -9.36 23.05
N SER A 11 23.62 -9.07 23.51
CA SER A 11 22.44 -9.77 23.01
C SER A 11 22.20 -9.49 21.53
N ALA A 12 22.52 -8.27 21.08
CA ALA A 12 22.35 -7.84 19.70
C ALA A 12 23.16 -8.71 18.72
N LEU A 13 24.43 -8.98 19.02
CA LEU A 13 25.27 -9.84 18.16
C LEU A 13 24.79 -11.29 18.12
N ARG A 14 24.15 -11.78 19.19
CA ARG A 14 23.55 -13.12 19.23
C ARG A 14 22.22 -13.19 18.49
N ALA A 15 21.44 -12.12 18.52
CA ALA A 15 20.16 -12.02 17.83
C ALA A 15 20.34 -11.77 16.32
N ALA A 16 21.43 -11.12 15.91
CA ALA A 16 21.67 -10.68 14.53
C ALA A 16 21.54 -11.80 13.48
N PRO A 17 22.16 -12.99 13.63
CA PRO A 17 22.05 -14.03 12.61
C PRO A 17 20.60 -14.50 12.41
N VAL A 18 19.86 -14.68 13.51
CA VAL A 18 18.45 -15.11 13.46
C VAL A 18 17.60 -14.02 12.81
N LEU A 19 17.78 -12.77 13.22
CA LEU A 19 17.05 -11.64 12.65
C LEU A 19 17.32 -11.51 11.15
N PHE A 20 18.58 -11.49 10.72
CA PHE A 20 18.93 -11.32 9.31
C PHE A 20 18.42 -12.46 8.43
N VAL A 21 18.50 -13.72 8.88
CA VAL A 21 17.89 -14.85 8.17
C VAL A 21 16.38 -14.63 8.02
N TRP A 22 15.70 -14.16 9.08
CA TRP A 22 14.28 -13.87 9.02
C TRP A 22 13.94 -12.75 8.05
N LEU A 23 14.73 -11.66 8.04
CA LEU A 23 14.55 -10.55 7.12
C LEU A 23 14.69 -10.99 5.65
N VAL A 24 15.71 -11.79 5.35
CA VAL A 24 15.93 -12.34 4.00
C VAL A 24 14.82 -13.30 3.61
N MET A 25 14.36 -14.15 4.53
CA MET A 25 13.29 -15.11 4.22
C MET A 25 11.95 -14.41 3.92
N TYR A 26 11.65 -13.31 4.62
CA TYR A 26 10.40 -12.57 4.42
C TYR A 26 10.47 -11.49 3.33
N SER A 27 11.66 -11.11 2.85
CA SER A 27 11.79 -10.09 1.81
C SER A 27 11.16 -10.54 0.49
N GLY A 28 11.25 -11.83 0.13
CA GLY A 28 10.63 -12.39 -1.07
C GLY A 28 9.11 -12.29 -1.10
N ASN A 29 8.44 -12.23 0.05
CA ASN A 29 6.98 -12.02 0.10
C ASN A 29 6.60 -10.58 -0.29
N MET A 30 7.53 -9.64 -0.20
CA MET A 30 7.27 -8.21 -0.44
C MET A 30 7.66 -7.77 -1.84
N THR A 31 8.54 -8.48 -2.54
CA THR A 31 8.98 -8.11 -3.89
C THR A 31 7.81 -8.06 -4.88
N GLY A 32 6.81 -8.92 -4.75
CA GLY A 32 5.61 -8.89 -5.60
C GLY A 32 4.68 -7.68 -5.37
N TRP A 33 4.91 -6.90 -4.31
CA TRP A 33 4.12 -5.70 -3.97
C TRP A 33 4.88 -4.40 -4.23
N ILE A 34 6.11 -4.48 -4.76
CA ILE A 34 6.90 -3.33 -5.11
C ILE A 34 6.61 -2.94 -6.55
N THR A 35 6.18 -1.69 -6.74
CA THR A 35 6.11 -1.06 -8.07
C THR A 35 7.54 -0.85 -8.58
N GLU A 36 7.94 -1.52 -9.66
CA GLU A 36 9.31 -1.41 -10.16
C GLU A 36 9.60 -0.01 -10.68
N GLY A 37 10.86 0.40 -10.58
CA GLY A 37 11.29 1.75 -10.94
C GLY A 37 10.88 2.82 -9.94
N TYR A 38 10.04 2.51 -8.93
CA TYR A 38 9.40 3.53 -8.09
C TYR A 38 9.92 3.57 -6.64
N TRP A 39 10.80 4.54 -6.36
CA TRP A 39 11.43 4.72 -5.04
C TRP A 39 10.47 4.80 -3.84
N PRO A 40 9.36 5.56 -3.89
CA PRO A 40 8.39 5.59 -2.80
C PRO A 40 7.80 4.22 -2.48
N SER A 41 7.57 3.36 -3.48
CA SER A 41 7.14 1.98 -3.25
C SER A 41 8.24 1.18 -2.55
N VAL A 42 9.48 1.24 -3.05
CA VAL A 42 10.63 0.52 -2.46
C VAL A 42 10.84 0.89 -1.00
N ALA A 43 10.87 2.19 -0.68
CA ALA A 43 11.04 2.67 0.69
C ALA A 43 9.83 2.33 1.58
N SER A 44 8.61 2.39 1.05
CA SER A 44 7.42 2.06 1.84
C SER A 44 7.34 0.57 2.16
N GLN A 45 7.73 -0.30 1.23
CA GLN A 45 7.73 -1.75 1.45
C GLN A 45 8.85 -2.19 2.40
N SER A 46 9.98 -1.46 2.54
CA SER A 46 11.00 -1.77 3.56
C SER A 46 10.43 -1.72 4.98
N THR A 47 9.44 -0.85 5.23
CA THR A 47 8.78 -0.74 6.54
C THR A 47 8.09 -2.04 6.96
N PHE A 48 7.80 -2.95 6.01
CA PHE A 48 7.26 -4.28 6.32
C PHE A 48 8.11 -5.01 7.37
N LEU A 49 9.42 -4.91 7.19
CA LEU A 49 10.42 -5.64 7.95
C LEU A 49 10.61 -5.09 9.38
N LEU A 50 10.03 -3.93 9.70
CA LEU A 50 9.92 -3.44 11.08
C LEU A 50 9.12 -4.40 11.98
N ASN A 51 8.22 -5.21 11.42
CA ASN A 51 7.51 -6.27 12.15
C ASN A 51 8.45 -7.24 12.88
N PHE A 52 9.70 -7.38 12.40
CA PHE A 52 10.70 -8.26 13.00
C PHE A 52 11.83 -7.47 13.66
N THR A 53 12.25 -6.38 13.03
CA THR A 53 13.34 -5.53 13.54
C THR A 53 12.96 -4.89 14.88
N ALA A 54 11.78 -4.28 14.98
CA ALA A 54 11.37 -3.55 16.19
C ALA A 54 11.23 -4.47 17.42
N PRO A 55 10.59 -5.66 17.34
CA PRO A 55 10.57 -6.61 18.46
C PRO A 55 11.95 -7.11 18.87
N ALA A 56 12.82 -7.42 17.90
CA ALA A 56 14.17 -7.90 18.18
C ALA A 56 15.00 -6.87 18.97
N VAL A 57 14.95 -5.59 18.57
CA VAL A 57 15.67 -4.53 19.29
C VAL A 57 15.01 -4.20 20.63
N ALA A 58 13.68 -4.30 20.76
CA ALA A 58 12.99 -4.16 22.03
C ALA A 58 13.42 -5.25 23.03
N ALA A 59 13.46 -6.51 22.58
CA ALA A 59 13.94 -7.64 23.37
C ALA A 59 15.41 -7.48 23.79
N CYS A 60 16.26 -7.00 22.87
CA CYS A 60 17.65 -6.67 23.20
C CYS A 60 17.73 -5.53 24.24
N GLY A 61 16.94 -4.47 24.08
CA GLY A 61 16.86 -3.37 25.05
C GLY A 61 16.48 -3.86 26.44
N ALA A 62 15.47 -4.74 26.54
CA ALA A 62 15.06 -5.36 27.79
C ALA A 62 16.18 -6.23 28.40
N TRP A 63 16.89 -7.00 27.58
CA TRP A 63 18.01 -7.83 28.03
C TRP A 63 19.18 -6.98 28.58
N GLU A 64 19.54 -5.90 27.89
CA GLU A 64 20.59 -4.98 28.32
C GLU A 64 20.20 -4.27 29.63
N ALA A 65 18.94 -3.85 29.78
CA ALA A 65 18.40 -3.32 31.03
C ALA A 65 18.49 -4.31 32.21
N LEU A 66 18.23 -5.61 31.97
CA LEU A 66 18.39 -6.63 33.01
C LEU A 66 19.84 -6.73 33.51
N LYS A 67 20.84 -6.55 32.63
CA LYS A 67 22.25 -6.52 33.01
C LYS A 67 22.57 -5.28 33.84
N VAL A 68 22.08 -4.11 33.44
CA VAL A 68 22.23 -2.85 34.20
C VAL A 68 21.58 -2.95 35.57
N ARG A 69 20.38 -3.52 35.67
CA ARG A 69 19.70 -3.75 36.94
C ARG A 69 20.48 -4.69 37.85
N ARG A 70 21.04 -5.77 37.29
CA ARG A 70 21.83 -6.77 38.03
C ARG A 70 23.15 -6.22 38.57
N SER A 71 23.76 -5.24 37.91
CA SER A 71 24.99 -4.61 38.40
C SER A 71 24.75 -3.59 39.51
N ALA A 72 23.48 -3.27 39.82
CA ALA A 72 23.07 -2.26 40.79
C ALA A 72 23.67 -0.86 40.58
N VAL A 73 24.22 -0.58 39.38
CA VAL A 73 24.94 0.67 39.08
C VAL A 73 24.06 1.93 39.19
N LEU A 74 22.75 1.76 39.04
CA LEU A 74 21.78 2.85 39.21
C LEU A 74 21.46 3.16 40.67
N ASN A 75 21.81 2.25 41.60
CA ASN A 75 21.60 2.39 43.04
C ASN A 75 22.89 2.80 43.78
N THR A 76 24.00 2.99 43.06
CA THR A 76 25.26 3.53 43.61
C THR A 76 25.33 5.04 43.33
N ALA A 77 26.49 5.66 43.55
CA ALA A 77 26.76 7.04 43.12
C ALA A 77 27.49 7.06 41.77
N PRO A 78 26.83 6.79 40.62
CA PRO A 78 27.48 6.75 39.34
C PRO A 78 27.97 8.15 38.94
N ALA A 79 29.20 8.22 38.42
CA ALA A 79 29.74 9.45 37.84
C ALA A 79 29.02 9.89 36.54
N ARG A 80 28.17 9.04 35.98
CA ARG A 80 27.40 9.27 34.74
C ARG A 80 25.91 9.31 35.04
N SER A 81 25.17 10.14 34.29
CA SER A 81 23.71 10.19 34.39
C SER A 81 23.06 8.86 33.98
N SER A 82 21.86 8.59 34.49
CA SER A 82 21.07 7.39 34.13
C SER A 82 20.84 7.29 32.62
N THR A 83 20.60 8.42 31.95
CA THR A 83 20.44 8.51 30.50
C THR A 83 21.70 8.11 29.74
N MET A 84 22.88 8.54 30.19
CA MET A 84 24.14 8.17 29.54
C MET A 84 24.44 6.67 29.70
N ILE A 85 24.09 6.09 30.84
CA ILE A 85 24.18 4.64 31.08
C ILE A 85 23.23 3.89 30.13
N ALA A 86 21.98 4.36 30.01
CA ALA A 86 20.99 3.76 29.12
C ALA A 86 21.44 3.82 27.64
N LEU A 87 21.93 4.97 27.16
CA LEU A 87 22.45 5.11 25.80
C LEU A 87 23.63 4.17 25.52
N ALA A 88 24.57 4.06 26.46
CA ALA A 88 25.71 3.16 26.32
C ALA A 88 25.26 1.69 26.30
N ALA A 89 24.27 1.31 27.11
CA ALA A 89 23.70 -0.04 27.12
C ALA A 89 22.91 -0.37 25.85
N LEU A 90 22.22 0.63 25.28
CA LEU A 90 21.39 0.47 24.08
C LEU A 90 22.18 0.52 22.77
N ALA A 91 23.38 1.08 22.75
CA ALA A 91 24.17 1.25 21.53
C ALA A 91 24.27 -0.01 20.64
N PRO A 92 24.52 -1.24 21.17
CA PRO A 92 24.54 -2.44 20.34
C PRO A 92 23.18 -2.80 19.72
N ALA A 93 22.08 -2.59 20.46
CA ALA A 93 20.73 -2.86 19.96
C ALA A 93 20.31 -1.84 18.89
N LEU A 94 20.66 -0.57 19.08
CA LEU A 94 20.43 0.49 18.09
C LEU A 94 21.25 0.26 16.82
N ALA A 95 22.51 -0.16 16.95
CA ALA A 95 23.35 -0.52 15.81
C ALA A 95 22.75 -1.71 15.03
N LEU A 96 22.28 -2.76 15.73
CA LEU A 96 21.58 -3.88 15.10
C LEU A 96 20.33 -3.41 14.35
N GLY A 97 19.50 -2.58 14.98
CA GLY A 97 18.29 -2.05 14.36
C GLY A 97 18.58 -1.21 13.12
N ALA A 98 19.56 -0.31 13.19
CA ALA A 98 19.98 0.51 12.06
C ALA A 98 20.50 -0.34 10.89
N VAL A 99 21.36 -1.33 11.17
CA VAL A 99 21.84 -2.28 10.14
C VAL A 99 20.68 -3.09 9.55
N SER A 100 19.71 -3.50 10.38
CA SER A 100 18.53 -4.26 9.93
C SER A 100 17.64 -3.43 9.00
N VAL A 101 17.43 -2.15 9.32
CA VAL A 101 16.71 -1.18 8.48
C VAL A 101 17.43 -0.97 7.14
N LEU A 102 18.75 -0.76 7.17
CA LEU A 102 19.54 -0.61 5.95
C LEU A 102 19.55 -1.88 5.11
N LEU A 103 19.61 -3.06 5.74
CA LEU A 103 19.53 -4.35 5.06
C LEU A 103 18.14 -4.53 4.42
N ALA A 104 17.07 -4.20 5.13
CA ALA A 104 15.70 -4.22 4.61
C ALA A 104 15.57 -3.40 3.33
N LEU A 105 16.02 -2.14 3.37
CA LEU A 105 16.04 -1.27 2.20
C LEU A 105 16.94 -1.84 1.09
N ALA A 106 18.16 -2.27 1.41
CA ALA A 106 19.12 -2.78 0.42
C ALA A 106 18.61 -4.00 -0.35
N MET A 107 17.78 -4.86 0.26
CA MET A 107 17.14 -5.98 -0.42
C MET A 107 16.14 -5.52 -1.50
N PHE A 108 15.57 -4.33 -1.38
CA PHE A 108 14.55 -3.80 -2.29
C PHE A 108 15.08 -2.76 -3.28
N VAL A 109 16.24 -2.15 -3.02
CA VAL A 109 16.93 -1.21 -3.93
C VAL A 109 17.06 -1.72 -5.37
N PRO A 110 17.30 -3.01 -5.67
CA PRO A 110 17.38 -3.49 -7.05
C PRO A 110 16.10 -3.29 -7.88
N GLN A 111 14.95 -3.08 -7.23
CA GLN A 111 13.67 -2.78 -7.88
C GLN A 111 13.43 -1.28 -8.08
N ALA A 112 14.30 -0.42 -7.55
CA ALA A 112 14.19 1.02 -7.71
C ALA A 112 14.76 1.49 -9.05
N GLY A 113 14.24 2.60 -9.58
CA GLY A 113 14.72 3.25 -10.79
C GLY A 113 14.97 4.73 -10.55
N GLY A 114 15.94 5.31 -11.28
CA GLY A 114 16.27 6.73 -11.15
C GLY A 114 16.82 7.12 -9.77
N PHE A 115 16.65 8.40 -9.40
CA PHE A 115 17.20 8.97 -8.18
C PHE A 115 16.20 8.90 -7.02
N PRO A 116 16.62 8.58 -5.78
CA PRO A 116 15.73 8.56 -4.64
C PRO A 116 15.18 9.96 -4.33
N GLY A 117 13.86 10.09 -4.35
CA GLY A 117 13.17 11.32 -3.97
C GLY A 117 13.17 11.58 -2.45
N TRP A 118 12.45 12.62 -2.03
CA TRP A 118 12.35 13.05 -0.62
C TRP A 118 11.74 11.99 0.31
N SER A 119 10.94 11.06 -0.22
CA SER A 119 10.28 10.03 0.58
C SER A 119 11.27 9.06 1.22
N LEU A 120 12.38 8.75 0.55
CA LEU A 120 13.38 7.82 1.06
C LEU A 120 13.98 8.27 2.41
N PRO A 121 14.62 9.46 2.52
CA PRO A 121 15.20 9.88 3.79
C PRO A 121 14.15 10.07 4.89
N VAL A 122 12.92 10.46 4.53
CA VAL A 122 11.81 10.62 5.50
C VAL A 122 11.38 9.27 6.07
N ILE A 123 11.15 8.27 5.22
CA ILE A 123 10.77 6.92 5.68
C ILE A 123 11.92 6.29 6.46
N LEU A 124 13.16 6.39 5.96
CA LEU A 124 14.34 5.85 6.65
C LEU A 124 14.51 6.46 8.04
N LEU A 125 14.33 7.78 8.19
CA LEU A 125 14.35 8.45 9.48
C LEU A 125 13.24 7.94 10.40
N LEU A 126 12.02 7.75 9.89
CA LEU A 126 10.92 7.18 10.66
C LEU A 126 11.24 5.76 11.13
N GLU A 127 11.76 4.88 10.27
CA GLU A 127 12.15 3.52 10.65
C GLU A 127 13.20 3.52 11.77
N LEU A 128 14.20 4.40 11.70
CA LEU A 128 15.21 4.56 12.74
C LEU A 128 14.64 5.11 14.06
N LEU A 129 13.66 6.02 13.99
CA LEU A 129 12.93 6.48 15.16
C LEU A 129 12.14 5.34 15.81
N VAL A 130 11.49 4.48 15.01
CA VAL A 130 10.76 3.30 15.50
C VAL A 130 11.73 2.35 16.21
N VAL A 131 12.89 2.07 15.62
CA VAL A 131 13.96 1.29 16.26
C VAL A 131 14.35 1.88 17.62
N LEU A 132 14.59 3.20 17.69
CA LEU A 132 14.97 3.89 18.91
C LEU A 132 13.86 3.81 19.98
N ALA A 133 12.60 4.03 19.59
CA ALA A 133 11.45 3.95 20.48
C ALA A 133 11.31 2.55 21.09
N HIS A 134 11.33 1.53 20.25
CA HIS A 134 11.17 0.14 20.69
C HIS A 134 12.32 -0.34 21.56
N ALA A 135 13.57 0.00 21.23
CA ALA A 135 14.72 -0.30 22.06
C ALA A 135 14.64 0.40 23.44
N SER A 136 14.20 1.68 23.46
CA SER A 136 14.05 2.47 24.69
C SER A 136 12.92 1.97 25.59
N VAL A 137 11.76 1.65 25.02
CA VAL A 137 10.64 1.03 25.74
C VAL A 137 11.04 -0.33 26.28
N GLY A 138 11.72 -1.15 25.47
CA GLY A 138 12.24 -2.43 25.92
C GLY A 138 13.19 -2.29 27.10
N TYR A 139 14.10 -1.31 27.07
CA TYR A 139 14.98 -1.01 28.20
C TYR A 139 14.20 -0.66 29.47
N VAL A 140 13.20 0.22 29.38
CA VAL A 140 12.34 0.58 30.51
C VAL A 140 11.61 -0.64 31.08
N LEU A 141 11.02 -1.47 30.22
CA LEU A 141 10.34 -2.70 30.63
C LEU A 141 11.32 -3.71 31.25
N GLY A 142 12.56 -3.80 30.75
CA GLY A 142 13.64 -4.59 31.34
C GLY A 142 14.00 -4.18 32.77
N LEU A 143 13.92 -2.87 33.08
CA LEU A 143 14.12 -2.36 34.43
C LEU A 143 12.90 -2.57 35.33
N ALA A 144 11.68 -2.52 34.77
CA ALA A 144 10.43 -2.57 35.55
C ALA A 144 9.90 -3.99 35.80
N LEU A 145 10.00 -4.90 34.83
CA LEU A 145 9.36 -6.22 34.88
C LEU A 145 10.22 -7.29 35.60
N PRO A 146 9.61 -8.38 36.11
CA PRO A 146 10.33 -9.53 36.64
C PRO A 146 11.32 -10.11 35.62
N ARG A 147 12.49 -10.57 36.09
CA ARG A 147 13.61 -11.00 35.24
C ARG A 147 13.23 -12.05 34.18
N LEU A 148 12.39 -13.02 34.53
CA LEU A 148 12.00 -14.10 33.63
C LEU A 148 10.99 -13.66 32.57
N LEU A 149 10.25 -12.57 32.83
CA LEU A 149 9.15 -12.12 31.96
C LEU A 149 9.54 -10.93 31.08
N ALA A 150 10.55 -10.15 31.46
CA ALA A 150 10.85 -8.87 30.82
C ALA A 150 11.11 -9.00 29.32
N VAL A 151 11.99 -9.91 28.91
CA VAL A 151 12.35 -10.10 27.49
C VAL A 151 11.22 -10.72 26.67
N PRO A 152 10.59 -11.84 27.04
CA PRO A 152 9.51 -12.43 26.23
C PRO A 152 8.28 -11.51 26.13
N LEU A 153 7.87 -10.85 27.22
CA LEU A 153 6.73 -9.93 27.17
C LEU A 153 7.02 -8.71 26.30
N THR A 154 8.24 -8.16 26.38
CA THR A 154 8.64 -7.02 25.53
C THR A 154 8.65 -7.41 24.06
N LEU A 155 9.21 -8.58 23.73
CA LEU A 155 9.22 -9.10 22.36
C LEU A 155 7.78 -9.24 21.82
N ILE A 156 6.91 -9.93 22.57
CA ILE A 156 5.53 -10.21 22.15
C ILE A 156 4.73 -8.90 22.04
N ALA A 157 4.78 -8.03 23.04
CA ALA A 157 4.06 -6.76 23.02
C ALA A 157 4.51 -5.87 21.85
N SER A 158 5.81 -5.81 21.59
CA SER A 158 6.36 -5.10 20.45
C SER A 158 5.90 -5.70 19.13
N PHE A 159 5.86 -7.03 19.01
CA PHE A 159 5.40 -7.70 17.79
C PHE A 159 3.92 -7.42 17.54
N VAL A 160 3.09 -7.54 18.57
CA VAL A 160 1.66 -7.23 18.51
C VAL A 160 1.44 -5.77 18.10
N TRP A 161 2.20 -4.82 18.66
CA TRP A 161 2.11 -3.40 18.25
C TRP A 161 2.46 -3.16 16.79
N MET A 162 3.45 -3.87 16.24
CA MET A 162 3.84 -3.69 14.83
C MET A 162 2.89 -4.39 13.87
N ALA A 163 2.49 -5.63 14.18
CA ALA A 163 1.77 -6.49 13.26
C ALA A 163 0.24 -6.38 13.36
N TYR A 164 -0.31 -6.19 14.56
CA TYR A 164 -1.76 -6.29 14.77
C TYR A 164 -2.56 -5.09 14.23
N PRO A 165 -2.07 -3.83 14.29
CA PRO A 165 -2.84 -2.69 13.77
C PRO A 165 -3.33 -2.88 12.34
N SER A 166 -2.55 -3.47 11.43
CA SER A 166 -2.96 -3.69 10.03
C SER A 166 -4.11 -4.69 9.86
N ALA A 167 -4.48 -5.44 10.91
CA ALA A 167 -5.63 -6.34 10.91
C ALA A 167 -6.91 -5.69 11.46
N LEU A 168 -6.85 -4.43 11.92
CA LEU A 168 -7.99 -3.72 12.49
C LEU A 168 -8.70 -2.85 11.44
N ASP A 169 -10.03 -2.79 11.54
CA ASP A 169 -10.88 -1.83 10.82
C ASP A 169 -10.91 -0.44 11.50
N ILE A 170 -9.99 -0.19 12.44
CA ILE A 170 -9.84 1.09 13.12
C ILE A 170 -8.68 1.84 12.46
N PHE A 171 -8.99 2.63 11.44
CA PHE A 171 -7.99 3.17 10.51
C PHE A 171 -6.92 4.04 11.17
N TRP A 172 -7.29 4.88 12.14
CA TRP A 172 -6.30 5.73 12.82
C TRP A 172 -5.22 4.92 13.55
N VAL A 173 -5.55 3.75 14.11
CA VAL A 173 -4.58 2.89 14.84
C VAL A 173 -3.51 2.36 13.90
N ARG A 174 -3.90 2.02 12.66
CA ARG A 174 -2.99 1.50 11.62
C ARG A 174 -1.84 2.46 11.36
N GLN A 175 -2.09 3.77 11.45
CA GLN A 175 -1.14 4.80 11.07
C GLN A 175 -0.10 5.11 12.16
N LEU A 176 -0.24 4.58 13.39
CA LEU A 176 0.58 5.02 14.53
C LEU A 176 1.94 4.32 14.65
N ASN A 177 2.14 3.17 14.01
CA ASN A 177 3.36 2.37 14.16
C ASN A 177 4.34 2.50 12.98
N GLY A 178 4.02 3.32 11.98
CA GLY A 178 4.84 3.54 10.77
C GLY A 178 4.85 2.38 9.78
N ARG A 179 4.32 1.20 10.16
CA ARG A 179 4.29 -0.01 9.33
C ARG A 179 3.20 0.02 8.28
N ASN A 180 2.09 0.73 8.47
CA ASN A 180 1.01 0.81 7.46
C ASN A 180 1.45 1.53 6.17
N LEU A 181 2.65 2.11 6.13
CA LEU A 181 3.25 2.63 4.89
C LEU A 181 3.37 1.56 3.80
N THR A 182 3.43 0.26 4.10
CA THR A 182 3.42 -0.80 3.06
C THR A 182 2.13 -0.84 2.22
N GLU A 183 1.04 -0.24 2.70
CA GLU A 183 -0.19 -0.06 1.91
C GLU A 183 -0.05 1.07 0.87
N CYS A 184 1.16 1.62 0.76
CA CYS A 184 1.69 2.47 -0.29
C CYS A 184 2.90 1.75 -0.95
N CYS A 185 3.26 1.95 -2.22
CA CYS A 185 2.73 2.94 -3.15
C CYS A 185 2.55 2.36 -4.55
N ALA A 186 1.34 2.47 -5.10
CA ALA A 186 1.13 2.41 -6.54
C ALA A 186 1.70 3.66 -7.24
N LEU A 187 1.80 3.66 -8.57
CA LEU A 187 2.39 4.77 -9.33
C LEU A 187 1.72 6.13 -9.11
N ASP A 188 0.41 6.14 -8.85
CA ASP A 188 -0.39 7.33 -8.61
C ASP A 188 -0.42 7.77 -7.15
N GLN A 189 0.42 7.18 -6.30
CA GLN A 189 0.40 7.37 -4.86
C GLN A 189 1.77 7.74 -4.32
N VAL A 190 1.79 8.62 -3.32
CA VAL A 190 2.96 8.87 -2.46
C VAL A 190 2.59 8.63 -1.00
N PRO A 191 3.58 8.40 -0.12
CA PRO A 191 3.33 8.25 1.32
C PRO A 191 2.56 9.44 1.85
N ALA A 192 1.45 9.19 2.55
CA ALA A 192 0.66 10.28 3.12
C ALA A 192 1.47 11.00 4.20
N THR A 193 1.63 12.32 4.07
CA THR A 193 2.37 13.12 5.07
C THR A 193 1.77 12.97 6.47
N ARG A 194 0.43 12.89 6.55
CA ARG A 194 -0.28 12.66 7.82
C ARG A 194 0.05 11.30 8.43
N ALA A 195 0.20 10.25 7.63
CA ALA A 195 0.55 8.91 8.14
C ALA A 195 1.96 8.91 8.73
N VAL A 196 2.91 9.52 8.01
CA VAL A 196 4.29 9.70 8.50
C VAL A 196 4.31 10.53 9.79
N CYS A 197 3.59 11.65 9.84
CA CYS A 197 3.52 12.50 11.02
C CYS A 197 2.87 11.79 12.22
N ALA A 198 1.76 11.07 12.02
CA ALA A 198 1.08 10.33 13.08
C ALA A 198 2.01 9.27 13.69
N ALA A 199 2.69 8.49 12.86
CA ALA A 199 3.69 7.51 13.29
C ALA A 199 4.87 8.16 14.01
N ALA A 200 5.39 9.26 13.48
CA ALA A 200 6.51 9.99 14.08
C ALA A 200 6.14 10.55 15.46
N VAL A 201 4.96 11.17 15.61
CA VAL A 201 4.48 11.71 16.90
C VAL A 201 4.31 10.61 17.94
N ALA A 202 3.69 9.48 17.59
CA ALA A 202 3.53 8.35 18.50
C ALA A 202 4.90 7.78 18.92
N THR A 203 5.82 7.63 17.97
CA THR A 203 7.18 7.11 18.19
C THR A 203 8.01 8.04 19.07
N LEU A 204 7.96 9.36 18.82
CA LEU A 204 8.60 10.38 19.66
C LEU A 204 7.99 10.39 21.07
N GLY A 205 6.69 10.16 21.18
CA GLY A 205 6.00 9.94 22.45
C GLY A 205 6.54 8.78 23.26
N MET A 206 6.75 7.62 22.63
CA MET A 206 7.38 6.45 23.26
C MET A 206 8.81 6.76 23.74
N ILE A 207 9.61 7.47 22.94
CA ILE A 207 10.96 7.89 23.30
C ILE A 207 10.93 8.85 24.50
N ALA A 208 10.08 9.88 24.44
CA ALA A 208 9.92 10.85 25.52
C ALA A 208 9.45 10.20 26.81
N ALA A 209 8.46 9.31 26.74
CA ALA A 209 7.97 8.54 27.90
C ALA A 209 9.08 7.67 28.49
N ALA A 210 9.87 6.98 27.66
CA ALA A 210 10.98 6.18 28.14
C ALA A 210 12.08 7.05 28.79
N TRP A 211 12.35 8.23 28.24
CA TRP A 211 13.30 9.18 28.79
C TRP A 211 12.84 9.74 30.15
N LEU A 212 11.59 10.19 30.24
CA LEU A 212 10.96 10.67 31.48
C LEU A 212 10.96 9.57 32.56
N TRP A 213 10.65 8.33 32.20
CA TRP A 213 10.66 7.21 33.14
C TRP A 213 12.05 6.98 33.77
N ASN A 214 13.10 7.10 32.97
CA ASN A 214 14.49 6.90 33.40
C ASN A 214 15.09 8.10 34.15
N GLY A 215 14.64 9.32 33.84
CA GLY A 215 15.15 10.56 34.44
C GLY A 215 14.42 10.97 35.73
N LEU A 216 13.15 10.61 35.86
CA LEU A 216 12.29 11.11 36.95
C LEU A 216 12.16 10.10 38.11
N ARG A 217 11.95 10.67 39.32
CA ARG A 217 11.67 9.91 40.54
C ARG A 217 10.24 9.34 40.53
N ALA A 218 10.00 8.31 41.35
CA ALA A 218 8.79 7.49 41.33
C ALA A 218 7.43 8.24 41.18
N PRO A 219 7.10 9.30 41.95
CA PRO A 219 5.81 9.97 41.79
C PRO A 219 5.70 10.73 40.46
N LEU A 220 6.82 11.21 39.92
CA LEU A 220 6.88 11.95 38.66
C LEU A 220 6.89 11.02 37.44
N ARG A 221 7.09 9.72 37.60
CA ARG A 221 7.01 8.75 36.47
C ARG A 221 5.64 8.68 35.83
N LEU A 222 4.58 9.09 36.53
CA LEU A 222 3.24 9.19 35.96
C LEU A 222 3.20 10.13 34.73
N THR A 223 4.05 11.15 34.70
CA THR A 223 4.19 12.06 33.56
C THR A 223 4.59 11.35 32.26
N ALA A 224 5.29 10.22 32.34
CA ALA A 224 5.63 9.42 31.17
C ALA A 224 4.38 8.82 30.50
N PHE A 225 3.42 8.34 31.30
CA PHE A 225 2.15 7.83 30.79
C PHE A 225 1.29 8.94 30.21
N VAL A 226 1.25 10.11 30.87
CA VAL A 226 0.53 11.28 30.37
C VAL A 226 1.12 11.76 29.04
N ALA A 227 2.44 11.85 28.94
CA ALA A 227 3.14 12.21 27.70
C ALA A 227 2.82 11.21 26.57
N LEU A 228 2.91 9.91 26.85
CA LEU A 228 2.56 8.87 25.88
C LEU A 228 1.11 8.99 25.42
N ALA A 229 0.16 9.08 26.35
CA ALA A 229 -1.26 9.22 26.04
C ALA A 229 -1.55 10.47 25.20
N ALA A 230 -0.93 11.61 25.54
CA ALA A 230 -1.07 12.85 24.79
C ALA A 230 -0.54 12.72 23.35
N THR A 231 0.63 12.10 23.16
CA THR A 231 1.19 11.88 21.82
C THR A 231 0.42 10.85 21.00
N VAL A 232 -0.12 9.80 21.63
CA VAL A 232 -1.00 8.83 20.94
C VAL A 232 -2.30 9.50 20.52
N ALA A 233 -2.91 10.32 21.38
CA ALA A 233 -4.11 11.08 21.05
C ALA A 233 -3.84 12.09 19.91
N ALA A 234 -2.70 12.79 19.95
CA ALA A 234 -2.29 13.69 18.88
C ALA A 234 -2.03 12.94 17.56
N GLY A 235 -1.37 11.78 17.61
CA GLY A 235 -1.17 10.92 16.45
C GLY A 235 -2.49 10.42 15.87
N ALA A 236 -3.43 10.01 16.72
CA ALA A 236 -4.76 9.58 16.32
C ALA A 236 -5.54 10.73 15.64
N TRP A 237 -5.46 11.94 16.19
CA TRP A 237 -6.08 13.12 15.58
C TRP A 237 -5.46 13.49 14.22
N ILE A 238 -4.13 13.37 14.07
CA ILE A 238 -3.46 13.56 12.78
C ILE A 238 -3.93 12.51 11.76
N ALA A 239 -4.09 11.26 12.20
CA ALA A 239 -4.47 10.12 11.38
C ALA A 239 -5.97 10.00 11.08
N GLU A 240 -6.85 10.72 11.79
CA GLU A 240 -8.30 10.58 11.69
C GLU A 240 -8.85 10.70 10.25
N PRO A 241 -8.36 11.61 9.39
CA PRO A 241 -8.87 11.71 8.02
C PRO A 241 -8.31 10.66 7.06
N LEU A 242 -7.41 9.79 7.53
CA LEU A 242 -6.83 8.74 6.71
C LEU A 242 -7.74 7.52 6.73
N ASP A 243 -8.00 7.01 5.53
CA ASP A 243 -8.68 5.73 5.33
C ASP A 243 -7.68 4.57 5.57
N PHE A 244 -8.04 3.38 5.09
CA PHE A 244 -7.23 2.17 5.14
C PHE A 244 -5.77 2.37 4.70
N ARG A 245 -5.55 3.09 3.58
CA ARG A 245 -4.22 3.27 2.96
C ARG A 245 -3.44 4.43 3.58
N ALA A 246 -2.17 4.21 3.87
CA ALA A 246 -1.22 5.26 4.28
C ALA A 246 -0.67 6.06 3.08
N ALA A 247 -1.52 6.35 2.10
CA ALA A 247 -1.16 6.92 0.81
C ALA A 247 -1.97 8.19 0.51
N GLN A 248 -1.38 9.10 -0.25
CA GLN A 248 -2.07 10.27 -0.81
C GLN A 248 -1.79 10.35 -2.32
N PRO A 249 -2.63 11.05 -3.10
CA PRO A 249 -2.41 11.18 -4.54
C PRO A 249 -1.05 11.80 -4.86
N ARG A 250 -0.33 11.20 -5.82
CA ARG A 250 0.86 11.76 -6.44
C ARG A 250 0.47 12.93 -7.34
N SER A 251 1.35 13.91 -7.51
CA SER A 251 1.06 15.07 -8.36
C SER A 251 0.87 14.66 -9.82
N ALA A 252 -0.28 15.01 -10.39
CA ALA A 252 -0.53 14.79 -11.82
C ALA A 252 0.44 15.56 -12.74
N SER A 253 1.13 16.58 -12.22
CA SER A 253 2.16 17.32 -12.97
C SER A 253 3.39 16.49 -13.33
N GLU A 254 3.60 15.35 -12.66
CA GLU A 254 4.69 14.43 -13.01
C GLU A 254 4.32 13.55 -14.22
N GLN A 255 3.04 13.49 -14.58
CA GLN A 255 2.57 12.77 -15.76
C GLN A 255 2.92 13.55 -17.03
N THR A 256 3.28 12.80 -18.06
CA THR A 256 3.41 13.33 -19.43
C THR A 256 2.28 12.74 -20.25
N CYS A 257 1.42 13.61 -20.78
CA CYS A 257 0.25 13.20 -21.56
C CYS A 257 0.48 13.41 -23.05
N THR A 258 0.02 12.48 -23.88
CA THR A 258 -0.02 12.65 -25.33
C THR A 258 -1.07 13.68 -25.74
N GLU A 259 -0.85 14.33 -26.88
CA GLU A 259 -1.87 15.12 -27.56
C GLU A 259 -2.74 14.16 -28.40
N GLY A 260 -4.04 14.10 -28.14
CA GLY A 260 -4.95 13.20 -28.87
C GLY A 260 -6.16 12.72 -28.07
N THR A 261 -6.98 11.88 -28.70
CA THR A 261 -8.16 11.23 -28.10
C THR A 261 -8.08 9.71 -28.36
N PRO A 262 -7.90 8.87 -27.33
CA PRO A 262 -7.82 9.24 -25.92
C PRO A 262 -6.48 9.88 -25.55
N GLN A 263 -6.51 10.82 -24.61
CA GLN A 263 -5.29 11.33 -24.00
C GLN A 263 -4.66 10.24 -23.14
N ILE A 264 -3.40 9.91 -23.39
CA ILE A 264 -2.66 8.88 -22.63
C ILE A 264 -1.66 9.59 -21.73
N CYS A 265 -1.85 9.48 -20.42
CA CYS A 265 -0.98 10.10 -19.43
C CYS A 265 -0.12 9.05 -18.75
N LEU A 266 1.19 9.16 -18.93
CA LEU A 266 2.18 8.20 -18.43
C LEU A 266 3.02 8.81 -17.31
N TRP A 267 3.34 7.98 -16.32
CA TRP A 267 4.27 8.31 -15.26
C TRP A 267 5.74 8.23 -15.74
N PRO A 268 6.70 8.86 -15.04
CA PRO A 268 8.12 8.77 -15.38
C PRO A 268 8.62 7.34 -15.57
N GLU A 269 8.12 6.42 -14.75
CA GLU A 269 8.51 5.01 -14.73
C GLU A 269 8.10 4.27 -16.02
N GLN A 270 7.05 4.73 -16.70
CA GLN A 270 6.48 4.13 -17.93
C GLN A 270 7.07 4.72 -19.22
N ARG A 271 7.90 5.76 -19.15
CA ARG A 271 8.32 6.52 -20.35
C ARG A 271 9.12 5.70 -21.35
N SER A 272 9.85 4.68 -20.89
CA SER A 272 10.63 3.81 -21.77
C SER A 272 9.76 2.97 -22.71
N GLU A 273 8.51 2.71 -22.34
CA GLU A 273 7.53 1.92 -23.12
C GLU A 273 6.43 2.81 -23.73
N ALA A 274 6.62 4.13 -23.74
CA ALA A 274 5.58 5.07 -24.15
C ALA A 274 5.08 4.85 -25.59
N SER A 275 5.97 4.50 -26.53
CA SER A 275 5.60 4.21 -27.93
C SER A 275 4.68 3.00 -28.02
N ASP A 276 5.00 1.94 -27.27
CA ASP A 276 4.27 0.68 -27.31
C ASP A 276 2.90 0.86 -26.64
N ILE A 277 2.86 1.50 -25.47
CA ILE A 277 1.61 1.84 -24.77
C ILE A 277 0.70 2.68 -25.67
N THR A 278 1.26 3.70 -26.33
CA THR A 278 0.49 4.57 -27.24
C THR A 278 0.00 3.80 -28.47
N GLY A 279 0.83 2.91 -29.02
CA GLY A 279 0.46 2.03 -30.14
C GLY A 279 -0.69 1.08 -29.77
N TRP A 280 -0.59 0.39 -28.64
CA TRP A 280 -1.63 -0.52 -28.16
C TRP A 280 -2.95 0.20 -27.86
N ALA A 281 -2.87 1.39 -27.26
CA ALA A 281 -4.03 2.22 -27.00
C ALA A 281 -4.70 2.70 -28.30
N SER A 282 -3.90 3.14 -29.28
CA SER A 282 -4.40 3.59 -30.59
C SER A 282 -5.06 2.45 -31.36
N GLU A 283 -4.49 1.25 -31.32
CA GLU A 283 -5.08 0.06 -31.95
C GLU A 283 -6.40 -0.34 -31.30
N ALA A 284 -6.44 -0.39 -29.96
CA ALA A 284 -7.66 -0.66 -29.21
C ALA A 284 -8.75 0.36 -29.59
N GLN A 285 -8.36 1.62 -29.70
CA GLN A 285 -9.27 2.70 -30.06
C GLN A 285 -9.83 2.55 -31.47
N GLN A 286 -8.98 2.26 -32.45
CA GLN A 286 -9.40 2.08 -33.83
C GLN A 286 -10.45 0.96 -33.94
N ARG A 287 -10.27 -0.13 -33.19
CA ARG A 287 -11.22 -1.25 -33.16
C ARG A 287 -12.56 -0.87 -32.54
N LEU A 288 -12.56 -0.12 -31.45
CA LEU A 288 -13.79 0.38 -30.82
C LEU A 288 -14.53 1.41 -31.70
N ASN A 289 -13.79 2.31 -32.34
CA ASN A 289 -14.34 3.28 -33.28
C ASN A 289 -15.02 2.58 -34.47
N ALA A 290 -14.49 1.45 -34.94
CA ALA A 290 -15.07 0.67 -36.04
C ALA A 290 -16.47 0.09 -35.71
N VAL A 291 -16.84 0.04 -34.42
CA VAL A 291 -18.18 -0.34 -33.94
C VAL A 291 -18.96 0.83 -33.33
N GLY A 292 -18.55 2.07 -33.62
CA GLY A 292 -19.23 3.29 -33.18
C GLY A 292 -18.95 3.72 -31.74
N VAL A 293 -18.07 3.05 -31.00
CA VAL A 293 -17.74 3.43 -29.61
C VAL A 293 -16.65 4.51 -29.60
N THR A 294 -17.05 5.77 -29.47
CA THR A 294 -16.17 6.95 -29.62
C THR A 294 -15.89 7.73 -28.33
N GLN A 295 -16.64 7.49 -27.25
CA GLN A 295 -16.43 8.18 -25.97
C GLN A 295 -15.31 7.53 -25.17
N LEU A 296 -14.31 8.34 -24.78
CA LEU A 296 -13.12 7.85 -24.10
C LEU A 296 -12.68 8.78 -22.98
N ALA A 297 -12.52 8.19 -21.80
CA ALA A 297 -11.79 8.82 -20.72
C ALA A 297 -10.27 8.84 -21.05
N PRO A 298 -9.52 9.80 -20.48
CA PRO A 298 -8.07 9.75 -20.47
C PRO A 298 -7.56 8.43 -19.87
N VAL A 299 -6.51 7.88 -20.47
CA VAL A 299 -5.94 6.58 -20.11
C VAL A 299 -4.77 6.83 -19.18
N LYS A 300 -4.86 6.27 -17.97
CA LYS A 300 -3.86 6.42 -16.90
C LYS A 300 -3.49 5.03 -16.37
N PRO A 301 -2.58 4.31 -17.02
CA PRO A 301 -2.18 2.98 -16.57
C PRO A 301 -1.51 3.07 -15.19
N LEU A 302 -1.95 2.25 -14.25
CA LEU A 302 -1.42 2.24 -12.87
C LEU A 302 -0.29 1.22 -12.67
N SER A 303 -0.13 0.26 -13.58
CA SER A 303 0.99 -0.69 -13.59
C SER A 303 2.25 0.00 -14.09
N ASP A 304 3.38 -0.25 -13.45
CA ASP A 304 4.73 0.15 -13.89
C ASP A 304 5.13 -0.47 -15.22
N LYS A 305 4.71 -1.71 -15.47
CA LYS A 305 4.91 -2.43 -16.74
C LYS A 305 3.58 -2.91 -17.28
N PRO A 306 2.75 -2.01 -17.84
CA PRO A 306 1.46 -2.39 -18.36
C PRO A 306 1.62 -3.30 -19.58
N THR A 307 0.92 -4.41 -19.63
CA THR A 307 0.90 -5.26 -20.82
C THR A 307 -0.01 -4.69 -21.90
N ARG A 308 0.11 -5.19 -23.13
CA ARG A 308 -0.85 -4.88 -24.22
C ARG A 308 -2.29 -5.16 -23.82
N GLU A 309 -2.54 -6.29 -23.15
CA GLU A 309 -3.87 -6.66 -22.68
C GLU A 309 -4.40 -5.70 -21.60
N ASP A 310 -3.52 -5.18 -20.73
CA ASP A 310 -3.89 -4.19 -19.72
C ASP A 310 -4.32 -2.88 -20.37
N ILE A 311 -3.53 -2.38 -21.33
CA ILE A 311 -3.84 -1.14 -22.05
C ILE A 311 -5.13 -1.28 -22.85
N GLN A 312 -5.29 -2.36 -23.62
CA GLN A 312 -6.53 -2.63 -24.36
C GLN A 312 -7.74 -2.73 -23.42
N SER A 313 -7.58 -3.37 -22.26
CA SER A 313 -8.63 -3.44 -21.24
C SER A 313 -8.98 -2.07 -20.65
N LEU A 314 -8.00 -1.21 -20.40
CA LEU A 314 -8.23 0.15 -19.89
C LEU A 314 -8.99 1.01 -20.90
N ILE A 315 -8.61 0.93 -22.18
CA ILE A 315 -9.31 1.63 -23.27
C ILE A 315 -10.74 1.13 -23.38
N ALA A 316 -10.94 -0.19 -23.44
CA ALA A 316 -12.25 -0.83 -23.53
C ALA A 316 -13.19 -0.39 -22.41
N LEU A 317 -12.73 -0.46 -21.16
CA LEU A 317 -13.56 -0.13 -20.00
C LEU A 317 -13.71 1.38 -19.78
N GLY A 318 -12.87 2.21 -20.41
CA GLY A 318 -13.00 3.67 -20.37
C GLY A 318 -14.26 4.22 -21.05
N SER A 319 -14.97 3.40 -21.82
CA SER A 319 -16.22 3.75 -22.49
C SER A 319 -17.48 3.51 -21.65
N ILE A 320 -17.36 2.97 -20.43
CA ILE A 320 -18.47 2.78 -19.50
C ILE A 320 -18.15 3.37 -18.11
N PRO A 321 -19.18 3.77 -17.32
CA PRO A 321 -18.95 4.23 -15.95
C PRO A 321 -18.23 3.18 -15.09
N ASN A 322 -17.27 3.62 -14.30
CA ASN A 322 -16.46 2.76 -13.42
C ASN A 322 -17.00 2.69 -11.98
N HIS A 323 -18.16 3.26 -11.71
CA HIS A 323 -18.82 3.30 -10.41
C HIS A 323 -20.31 3.06 -10.56
N ALA A 324 -20.93 2.52 -9.50
CA ALA A 324 -22.39 2.40 -9.45
C ALA A 324 -23.03 3.80 -9.38
N PRO A 325 -24.21 4.00 -9.99
CA PRO A 325 -24.92 5.27 -9.89
C PRO A 325 -25.36 5.53 -8.43
N PRO A 326 -25.49 6.80 -7.99
CA PRO A 326 -25.81 7.13 -6.60
C PRO A 326 -27.06 6.39 -6.05
N CYS A 327 -28.09 6.21 -6.88
CA CYS A 327 -29.32 5.50 -6.54
C CYS A 327 -29.12 4.04 -6.13
N ALA A 328 -28.01 3.40 -6.54
CA ALA A 328 -27.71 2.02 -6.17
C ALA A 328 -27.31 1.86 -4.70
N SER A 329 -26.97 2.96 -4.02
CA SER A 329 -26.65 2.98 -2.59
C SER A 329 -27.88 3.15 -1.69
N GLU A 330 -29.05 3.45 -2.27
CA GLU A 330 -30.29 3.64 -1.52
C GLU A 330 -30.85 2.32 -1.02
N ARG A 331 -31.32 2.31 0.24
CA ARG A 331 -31.83 1.11 0.88
C ARG A 331 -33.10 0.62 0.18
N GLY A 332 -33.07 -0.61 -0.32
CA GLY A 332 -34.23 -1.27 -0.94
C GLY A 332 -34.32 -1.10 -2.47
N VAL A 333 -33.44 -0.32 -3.08
CA VAL A 333 -33.36 -0.19 -4.54
C VAL A 333 -32.52 -1.32 -5.11
N ARG A 334 -33.06 -2.06 -6.09
CA ARG A 334 -32.31 -3.07 -6.83
C ARG A 334 -31.82 -2.48 -8.16
N TRP A 335 -30.53 -2.16 -8.23
CA TRP A 335 -29.91 -1.70 -9.47
C TRP A 335 -29.77 -2.86 -10.48
N SER A 336 -30.60 -2.86 -11.51
CA SER A 336 -30.61 -3.93 -12.53
C SER A 336 -29.47 -3.79 -13.56
N GLY A 337 -28.88 -2.60 -13.69
CA GLY A 337 -27.75 -2.35 -14.60
C GLY A 337 -26.50 -3.18 -14.28
N ILE A 338 -26.36 -3.68 -13.05
CA ILE A 338 -25.28 -4.60 -12.68
C ILE A 338 -25.21 -5.85 -13.58
N GLU A 339 -26.36 -6.31 -14.10
CA GLU A 339 -26.46 -7.48 -14.97
C GLU A 339 -25.78 -7.23 -16.33
N ALA A 340 -25.69 -5.97 -16.77
CA ALA A 340 -25.02 -5.59 -18.02
C ALA A 340 -23.50 -5.43 -17.89
N VAL A 341 -22.97 -5.22 -16.68
CA VAL A 341 -21.54 -4.91 -16.47
C VAL A 341 -20.64 -6.00 -17.05
N GLY A 342 -20.93 -7.27 -16.74
CA GLY A 342 -20.15 -8.41 -17.23
C GLY A 342 -20.17 -8.55 -18.76
N PRO A 343 -21.36 -8.69 -19.38
CA PRO A 343 -21.51 -8.75 -20.83
C PRO A 343 -20.91 -7.57 -21.59
N LEU A 344 -21.18 -6.33 -21.16
CA LEU A 344 -20.62 -5.13 -21.79
C LEU A 344 -19.09 -5.11 -21.68
N SER A 345 -18.55 -5.39 -20.49
CA SER A 345 -17.09 -5.45 -20.29
C SER A 345 -16.44 -6.52 -21.15
N ALA A 346 -17.09 -7.68 -21.31
CA ALA A 346 -16.59 -8.76 -22.14
C ALA A 346 -16.58 -8.37 -23.62
N TRP A 347 -17.69 -7.82 -24.13
CA TRP A 347 -17.77 -7.34 -25.51
C TRP A 347 -16.77 -6.23 -25.81
N LEU A 348 -16.69 -5.19 -24.97
CA LEU A 348 -15.73 -4.10 -25.13
C LEU A 348 -14.28 -4.60 -25.18
N LYS A 349 -13.91 -5.53 -24.30
CA LYS A 349 -12.54 -6.10 -24.26
C LYS A 349 -12.22 -6.95 -25.48
N LEU A 350 -13.15 -7.82 -25.91
CA LEU A 350 -12.97 -8.63 -27.11
C LEU A 350 -12.84 -7.74 -28.35
N THR A 351 -13.71 -6.73 -28.47
CA THR A 351 -13.66 -5.74 -29.56
C THR A 351 -12.34 -4.96 -29.54
N ALA A 352 -11.86 -4.54 -28.38
CA ALA A 352 -10.55 -3.87 -28.22
C ALA A 352 -9.34 -4.77 -28.51
N GLY A 353 -9.54 -6.08 -28.71
CA GLY A 353 -8.50 -7.03 -29.10
C GLY A 353 -7.90 -7.86 -27.96
N VAL A 354 -8.50 -7.85 -26.77
CA VAL A 354 -8.07 -8.70 -25.64
C VAL A 354 -8.40 -10.16 -25.94
N ALA A 355 -7.50 -11.08 -25.57
CA ALA A 355 -7.67 -12.51 -25.84
C ALA A 355 -8.91 -13.09 -25.12
N PRO A 356 -9.73 -13.95 -25.79
CA PRO A 356 -10.95 -14.50 -25.19
C PRO A 356 -10.74 -15.24 -23.87
N ARG A 357 -9.62 -15.95 -23.72
CA ARG A 357 -9.27 -16.67 -22.48
C ARG A 357 -9.08 -15.74 -21.28
N ALA A 358 -8.45 -14.57 -21.49
CA ALA A 358 -8.25 -13.57 -20.44
C ALA A 358 -9.60 -12.97 -20.01
N VAL A 359 -10.50 -12.73 -20.98
CA VAL A 359 -11.87 -12.24 -20.70
C VAL A 359 -12.70 -13.31 -19.96
N GLU A 360 -12.66 -14.57 -20.40
CA GLU A 360 -13.40 -15.68 -19.77
C GLU A 360 -12.98 -15.90 -18.31
N THR A 361 -11.68 -15.79 -18.03
CA THR A 361 -11.14 -15.92 -16.67
C THR A 361 -11.74 -14.89 -15.71
N ARG A 362 -12.05 -13.67 -16.21
CA ARG A 362 -12.54 -12.56 -15.38
C ARG A 362 -14.07 -12.45 -15.32
N TYR A 363 -14.77 -12.67 -16.44
CA TYR A 363 -16.22 -12.45 -16.54
C TYR A 363 -17.03 -13.74 -16.70
N GLY A 364 -16.35 -14.88 -16.82
CA GLY A 364 -16.97 -16.18 -17.03
C GLY A 364 -17.38 -16.43 -18.47
N ARG A 365 -17.61 -17.72 -18.75
CA ARG A 365 -17.98 -18.22 -20.08
C ARG A 365 -19.28 -17.64 -20.65
N PRO A 366 -20.36 -17.45 -19.86
CA PRO A 366 -21.62 -16.92 -20.41
C PRO A 366 -21.49 -15.50 -20.99
N ALA A 367 -20.71 -14.63 -20.34
CA ALA A 367 -20.48 -13.27 -20.79
C ALA A 367 -19.68 -13.24 -22.11
N VAL A 368 -18.65 -14.09 -22.24
CA VAL A 368 -17.87 -14.23 -23.47
C VAL A 368 -18.69 -14.79 -24.62
N GLN A 369 -19.55 -15.78 -24.36
CA GLN A 369 -20.44 -16.33 -25.39
C GLN A 369 -21.45 -15.30 -25.88
N LEU A 370 -22.05 -14.54 -24.97
CA LEU A 370 -22.97 -13.46 -25.32
C LEU A 370 -22.25 -12.38 -26.15
N ALA A 371 -21.08 -11.94 -25.71
CA ALA A 371 -20.27 -10.99 -26.47
C ALA A 371 -19.93 -11.51 -27.88
N GLY A 372 -19.58 -12.79 -28.01
CA GLY A 372 -19.35 -13.43 -29.30
C GLY A 372 -20.57 -13.40 -30.23
N ARG A 373 -21.79 -13.56 -29.70
CA ARG A 373 -23.04 -13.39 -30.47
C ARG A 373 -23.29 -11.94 -30.87
N VAL A 374 -23.00 -10.97 -30.00
CA VAL A 374 -23.11 -9.56 -30.34
C VAL A 374 -22.14 -9.21 -31.48
N MET A 375 -20.92 -9.74 -31.45
CA MET A 375 -19.93 -9.51 -32.50
C MET A 375 -20.32 -10.07 -33.89
N THR A 376 -21.35 -10.92 -34.00
CA THR A 376 -21.90 -11.36 -35.30
C THR A 376 -22.94 -10.40 -35.88
N LEU A 377 -23.42 -9.43 -35.10
CA LEU A 377 -24.33 -8.38 -35.58
C LEU A 377 -23.58 -7.40 -36.49
N THR A 378 -24.32 -6.64 -37.30
CA THR A 378 -23.73 -5.52 -38.06
C THR A 378 -23.22 -4.43 -37.11
N THR A 379 -22.30 -3.59 -37.59
CA THR A 379 -21.73 -2.47 -36.81
C THR A 379 -22.79 -1.58 -36.17
N GLU A 380 -23.86 -1.24 -36.88
CA GLU A 380 -24.94 -0.38 -36.38
C GLU A 380 -25.75 -1.08 -35.27
N GLU A 381 -26.03 -2.36 -35.44
CA GLU A 381 -26.75 -3.17 -34.45
C GLU A 381 -25.92 -3.37 -33.18
N GLN A 382 -24.60 -3.61 -33.32
CA GLN A 382 -23.66 -3.67 -32.18
C GLN A 382 -23.64 -2.35 -31.41
N HIS A 383 -23.55 -1.23 -32.13
CA HIS A 383 -23.56 0.09 -31.52
C HIS A 383 -24.86 0.36 -30.77
N THR A 384 -26.00 0.01 -31.36
CA THR A 384 -27.33 0.16 -30.75
C THR A 384 -27.46 -0.71 -29.50
N TRP A 385 -27.02 -1.97 -29.55
CA TRP A 385 -26.96 -2.87 -28.40
C TRP A 385 -26.10 -2.29 -27.27
N PHE A 386 -24.92 -1.76 -27.62
CA PHE A 386 -24.01 -1.13 -26.66
C PHE A 386 -24.66 0.08 -25.99
N GLN A 387 -25.18 1.05 -26.77
CA GLN A 387 -25.80 2.26 -26.22
C GLN A 387 -26.98 1.94 -25.31
N ARG A 388 -27.86 1.01 -25.73
CA ARG A 388 -29.01 0.58 -24.95
C ARG A 388 -28.59 0.05 -23.59
N ASN A 389 -27.59 -0.82 -23.53
CA ASN A 389 -27.16 -1.45 -22.30
C ASN A 389 -26.25 -0.55 -21.45
N ALA A 390 -25.37 0.25 -22.06
CA ALA A 390 -24.50 1.19 -21.35
C ALA A 390 -25.31 2.28 -20.62
N SER A 391 -26.43 2.74 -21.18
CA SER A 391 -27.32 3.70 -20.51
C SER A 391 -27.93 3.16 -19.21
N THR A 392 -28.04 1.84 -19.04
CA THR A 392 -28.54 1.24 -17.78
C THR A 392 -27.53 1.31 -16.64
N LEU A 393 -26.27 1.63 -16.94
CA LEU A 393 -25.21 1.76 -15.94
C LEU A 393 -25.26 3.12 -15.20
N THR A 394 -25.97 4.11 -15.74
CA THR A 394 -26.04 5.46 -15.15
C THR A 394 -27.31 5.71 -14.33
N GLY A 395 -28.29 4.80 -14.38
CA GLY A 395 -29.57 4.91 -13.66
C GLY A 395 -30.00 3.59 -13.00
N CYS A 396 -31.08 3.65 -12.22
CA CYS A 396 -31.64 2.49 -11.50
C CYS A 396 -33.03 2.05 -12.00
N ASP A 397 -33.63 2.80 -12.92
CA ASP A 397 -34.99 2.64 -13.43
C ASP A 397 -35.07 1.74 -14.68
N THR A 398 -33.95 1.57 -15.38
CA THR A 398 -33.91 0.88 -16.67
C THR A 398 -33.29 -0.51 -16.52
N LYS A 399 -33.93 -1.52 -17.12
CA LYS A 399 -33.39 -2.88 -17.22
C LYS A 399 -32.58 -3.05 -18.50
N PRO A 400 -31.45 -3.78 -18.45
CA PRO A 400 -30.68 -4.08 -19.65
C PRO A 400 -31.43 -5.03 -20.57
N ASP A 401 -31.19 -4.89 -21.87
CA ASP A 401 -31.68 -5.79 -22.92
C ASP A 401 -30.49 -6.50 -23.55
N LEU A 402 -30.17 -7.66 -23.00
CA LEU A 402 -28.97 -8.42 -23.33
C LEU A 402 -29.17 -9.38 -24.50
N ASP A 403 -30.38 -9.53 -25.03
CA ASP A 403 -30.64 -10.45 -26.15
C ASP A 403 -30.22 -9.81 -27.48
N PRO A 404 -29.19 -10.33 -28.18
CA PRO A 404 -28.76 -9.75 -29.46
C PRO A 404 -29.85 -9.80 -30.54
N SER A 405 -30.82 -10.72 -30.44
CA SER A 405 -31.85 -10.89 -31.46
C SER A 405 -32.82 -9.72 -31.56
N HIS A 406 -33.01 -8.97 -30.47
CA HIS A 406 -33.84 -7.76 -30.45
C HIS A 406 -33.25 -6.59 -31.25
N PHE A 407 -31.96 -6.68 -31.59
CA PHE A 407 -31.24 -5.62 -32.30
C PHE A 407 -31.05 -5.93 -33.77
N HIS A 408 -31.57 -7.05 -34.28
CA HIS A 408 -31.56 -7.30 -35.71
C HIS A 408 -32.49 -6.32 -36.43
N GLN A 409 -31.94 -5.43 -37.25
CA GLN A 409 -32.76 -4.68 -38.18
C GLN A 409 -33.17 -5.64 -39.31
N THR A 410 -34.46 -5.98 -39.38
CA THR A 410 -35.03 -6.62 -40.58
C THR A 410 -34.80 -5.69 -41.77
N ALA A 411 -33.76 -5.97 -42.56
CA ALA A 411 -33.38 -5.26 -43.77
C ALA A 411 -34.41 -5.37 -44.93
N GLY A 412 -35.70 -5.55 -44.65
CA GLY A 412 -36.71 -5.97 -45.62
C GLY A 412 -38.00 -5.15 -45.72
N ALA A 413 -38.18 -4.05 -44.99
CA ALA A 413 -39.48 -3.36 -44.93
C ALA A 413 -39.61 -2.04 -45.74
N GLN A 414 -38.75 -1.77 -46.72
CA GLN A 414 -38.84 -0.55 -47.55
C GLN A 414 -38.83 -0.76 -49.09
N ALA A 415 -39.17 -1.96 -49.59
CA ALA A 415 -39.27 -2.21 -51.03
C ALA A 415 -40.67 -2.64 -51.51
N GLY A 416 -41.76 -2.18 -50.87
CA GLY A 416 -43.12 -2.65 -51.16
C GLY A 416 -44.22 -1.57 -51.20
N GLY A 417 -43.89 -0.32 -51.53
CA GLY A 417 -44.83 0.80 -51.50
C GLY A 417 -44.80 1.67 -52.77
N ALA A 418 -44.79 1.04 -53.94
CA ALA A 418 -45.12 1.72 -55.19
C ALA A 418 -45.87 0.74 -56.09
N GLN A 419 -47.20 0.82 -56.08
CA GLN A 419 -48.07 0.54 -57.22
C GLN A 419 -49.39 1.26 -57.01
#